data_AF-A0A061LVM3-F1
#
_entry.id   AF-A0A061LVM3-F1
#
_cell.length_a   1.000
_cell.length_b   1.000
_cell.length_c   1.000
_cell.angle_alpha   90.00
_cell.angle_beta   90.00
_cell.angle_gamma   90.00
#
_symmetry.space_group_name_H-M   'P 1'
#
loop_
_entity.id
_entity.type
_entity.pdbx_description
1 polymer ?
#
loop_
_entity_poly.entity_id
_entity_poly.type
_entity_poly.pdbx_seq_one_letter_code
_entity_poly.pdbx_strand_id
1 'polypeptide(L)'
;MSTRKQIKKAAEATAWNPMKTLSQWGVRSSHAYSLGLISVGISFLTWLFSRGKGDEKSQSDRWGLFIGEWAPTFFALGVGLKIEEES
;
A
#
# COMPACT_ATOMS: atom_id res chain seq x y z
N MET A 1 -35.47 18.01 -6.38
CA MET A 1 -34.13 17.41 -6.11
C MET A 1 -34.00 17.23 -4.60
N SER A 2 -33.89 15.99 -4.09
CA SER A 2 -34.09 15.68 -2.66
C SER A 2 -33.00 16.27 -1.74
N THR A 3 -33.39 16.86 -0.61
CA THR A 3 -32.54 17.44 0.45
C THR A 3 -31.39 16.52 0.87
N ARG A 4 -31.60 15.20 0.88
CA ARG A 4 -30.56 14.19 1.18
C ARG A 4 -29.40 14.21 0.19
N LYS A 5 -29.67 14.50 -1.09
CA LYS A 5 -28.64 14.60 -2.13
C LYS A 5 -27.74 15.82 -1.91
N GLN A 6 -28.29 16.93 -1.43
CA GLN A 6 -27.50 18.12 -1.10
C GLN A 6 -26.63 17.91 0.12
N ILE A 7 -27.15 17.25 1.17
CA ILE A 7 -26.38 16.93 2.38
C ILE A 7 -25.21 16.00 2.04
N LYS A 8 -25.42 14.94 1.24
CA LYS A 8 -24.34 14.06 0.77
C LYS A 8 -23.29 14.81 -0.04
N LYS A 9 -23.70 15.66 -0.98
CA LYS A 9 -22.77 16.45 -1.80
C LYS A 9 -21.96 17.45 -0.97
N ALA A 10 -22.58 18.08 0.03
CA ALA A 10 -21.88 18.98 0.94
C ALA A 10 -20.90 18.21 1.88
N ALA A 11 -21.28 17.02 2.32
CA ALA A 11 -20.40 16.13 3.08
C ALA A 11 -19.21 15.64 2.24
N GLU A 12 -19.42 15.23 0.99
CA GLU A 12 -18.36 14.86 0.04
C GLU A 12 -17.46 16.04 -0.33
N ALA A 13 -18.00 17.27 -0.41
CA ALA A 13 -17.20 18.47 -0.66
C ALA A 13 -16.32 18.88 0.54
N THR A 14 -16.68 18.44 1.76
CA THR A 14 -15.92 18.74 2.99
C THR A 14 -14.99 17.58 3.38
N ALA A 15 -15.28 16.36 2.92
CA ALA A 15 -14.48 15.18 3.21
C ALA A 15 -13.22 15.16 2.34
N TRP A 16 -12.07 15.22 2.99
CA TRP A 16 -10.80 14.96 2.31
C TRP A 16 -10.74 13.49 1.87
N ASN A 17 -10.64 13.25 0.56
CA ASN A 17 -10.40 11.91 0.02
C ASN A 17 -8.89 11.74 -0.24
N PRO A 18 -8.15 11.04 0.65
CA PRO A 18 -6.71 10.87 0.51
C PRO A 18 -6.32 10.06 -0.73
N MET A 19 -7.16 9.11 -1.17
CA MET A 19 -6.89 8.31 -2.38
C MET A 19 -6.97 9.17 -3.64
N LYS A 20 -7.95 10.08 -3.68
CA LYS A 20 -8.07 11.06 -4.76
C LYS A 20 -6.87 11.98 -4.85
N THR A 21 -6.36 12.47 -3.71
CA THR A 21 -5.14 13.30 -3.70
C THR A 21 -3.91 12.52 -4.17
N LEU A 22 -3.73 11.28 -3.70
CA LEU A 22 -2.65 10.40 -4.16
C LEU A 22 -2.73 10.12 -5.68
N SER A 23 -3.92 9.85 -6.19
CA SER A 23 -4.16 9.65 -7.62
C SER A 23 -3.86 10.91 -8.44
N GLN A 24 -4.24 12.10 -7.96
CA GLN A 24 -3.90 13.38 -8.57
C GLN A 24 -2.38 13.66 -8.61
N TRP A 25 -1.63 13.16 -7.63
CA TRP A 25 -0.16 13.19 -7.64
C TRP A 25 0.47 12.16 -8.59
N GLY A 26 -0.34 11.39 -9.33
CA GLY A 26 0.12 10.40 -10.30
C GLY A 26 0.40 9.03 -9.71
N VAL A 27 0.12 8.80 -8.43
CA VAL A 27 0.29 7.48 -7.81
C VAL A 27 -0.85 6.57 -8.28
N ARG A 28 -0.49 5.58 -9.11
CA ARG A 28 -1.42 4.55 -9.60
C ARG A 28 -1.45 3.31 -8.73
N SER A 29 -2.57 2.58 -8.82
CA SER A 29 -2.76 1.26 -8.18
C SER A 29 -1.61 0.28 -8.52
N SER A 30 -1.10 0.32 -9.75
CA SER A 30 0.03 -0.49 -10.21
C SER A 30 1.32 -0.27 -9.42
N HIS A 31 1.62 0.96 -9.00
CA HIS A 31 2.81 1.26 -8.20
C HIS A 31 2.67 0.66 -6.81
N ALA A 32 1.49 0.81 -6.19
CA ALA A 32 1.21 0.24 -4.88
C ALA A 32 1.31 -1.30 -4.91
N TYR A 33 0.73 -1.96 -5.90
CA TYR A 33 0.89 -3.41 -6.05
C TYR A 33 2.34 -3.84 -6.30
N SER A 34 3.09 -3.09 -7.11
CA SER A 34 4.51 -3.35 -7.33
C SER A 34 5.32 -3.22 -6.05
N LEU A 35 5.07 -2.20 -5.23
CA LEU A 35 5.71 -2.02 -3.93
C LEU A 35 5.38 -3.16 -2.96
N GLY A 36 4.14 -3.65 -2.97
CA GLY A 36 3.74 -4.83 -2.19
C GLY A 36 4.52 -6.09 -2.60
N LEU A 37 4.66 -6.33 -3.90
CA LEU A 37 5.45 -7.47 -4.41
C LEU A 37 6.95 -7.32 -4.14
N ILE A 38 7.50 -6.12 -4.31
CA ILE A 38 8.91 -5.83 -4.00
C ILE A 38 9.19 -6.06 -2.53
N SER A 39 8.29 -5.64 -1.63
CA SER A 39 8.40 -5.88 -0.19
C SER A 39 8.53 -7.39 0.12
N VAL A 40 7.63 -8.22 -0.42
CA VAL A 40 7.71 -9.69 -0.27
C VAL A 40 9.00 -10.24 -0.85
N GLY A 41 9.39 -9.78 -2.05
CA GLY A 41 10.61 -10.20 -2.72
C GLY A 41 11.87 -9.88 -1.92
N ILE A 42 11.97 -8.67 -1.37
CA ILE A 42 13.10 -8.26 -0.53
C ILE A 42 13.17 -9.12 0.73
N SER A 43 12.06 -9.35 1.42
CA SER A 43 12.02 -10.24 2.60
C SER A 43 12.53 -11.65 2.27
N PHE A 44 12.11 -12.20 1.13
CA PHE A 44 12.56 -13.51 0.68
C PHE A 44 14.05 -13.52 0.32
N LEU A 45 14.54 -12.49 -0.37
CA LEU A 45 15.95 -12.35 -0.72
C LEU A 45 16.82 -12.21 0.54
N THR A 46 16.43 -11.38 1.50
CA THR A 46 17.14 -11.22 2.78
C THR A 46 17.27 -12.56 3.52
N TRP A 47 16.19 -13.33 3.58
CA TRP A 47 16.22 -14.69 4.15
C TRP A 47 17.13 -15.64 3.37
N LEU A 48 17.06 -15.60 2.03
CA LEU A 48 17.89 -16.46 1.17
C LEU A 48 19.38 -16.16 1.34
N PHE A 49 19.77 -14.88 1.37
CA PHE A 49 21.14 -14.47 1.64
C PHE A 49 21.59 -14.81 3.06
N SER A 50 20.68 -14.78 4.04
CA SER A 50 20.97 -15.15 5.42
C SER A 50 21.28 -16.64 5.61
N ARG A 51 20.90 -17.53 4.69
CA ARG A 51 21.25 -18.96 4.75
C ARG A 51 22.73 -19.24 4.48
N GLY A 52 23.46 -18.33 3.83
CA GLY A 52 24.87 -18.49 3.50
C GLY A 52 25.86 -18.05 4.58
N LYS A 53 25.42 -17.31 5.61
CA LYS A 53 26.27 -16.79 6.69
C LYS A 53 25.80 -17.33 8.04
N GLY A 54 26.68 -18.06 8.72
CA GLY A 54 26.36 -18.89 9.90
C GLY A 54 25.89 -18.14 11.16
N ASP A 55 26.18 -16.84 11.32
CA ASP A 55 26.12 -16.20 12.65
C ASP A 55 25.19 -14.98 12.80
N GLU A 56 24.59 -14.44 11.73
CA GLU A 56 23.77 -13.19 11.78
C GLU A 56 22.25 -13.41 11.68
N LYS A 57 21.75 -14.63 11.90
CA LYS A 57 20.32 -14.99 11.74
C LYS A 57 19.35 -14.11 12.54
N SER A 58 19.74 -13.68 13.75
CA SER A 58 18.81 -12.98 14.65
C SER A 58 18.45 -11.57 14.21
N GLN A 59 19.30 -10.90 13.41
CA GLN A 59 19.00 -9.55 12.88
C GLN A 59 18.31 -9.60 11.51
N SER A 60 18.73 -10.51 10.62
CA SER A 60 18.14 -10.65 9.28
C SER A 60 16.67 -11.03 9.33
N ASP A 61 16.27 -11.93 10.24
CA ASP A 61 14.89 -12.37 10.40
C ASP A 61 13.97 -11.23 10.86
N ARG A 62 14.45 -10.31 11.72
CA ARG A 62 13.67 -9.17 12.22
C ARG A 62 13.45 -8.12 11.13
N TRP A 63 14.49 -7.85 10.34
CA TRP A 63 14.39 -6.92 9.21
C TRP A 63 13.53 -7.47 8.07
N GLY A 64 13.65 -8.76 7.75
CA GLY A 64 12.83 -9.42 6.74
C GLY A 64 11.35 -9.45 7.11
N LEU A 65 11.01 -9.73 8.38
CA LEU A 65 9.62 -9.68 8.87
C LEU A 65 9.04 -8.27 8.80
N PHE A 66 9.81 -7.25 9.22
CA PHE A 66 9.37 -5.86 9.17
C PHE A 66 9.09 -5.38 7.74
N ILE A 67 9.94 -5.75 6.77
CA ILE A 67 9.75 -5.37 5.37
C ILE A 67 8.52 -6.06 4.78
N GLY A 68 8.25 -7.32 5.14
CA GLY A 68 7.15 -8.11 4.60
C GLY A 68 5.76 -7.63 5.05
N GLU A 69 5.67 -7.01 6.23
CA GLU A 69 4.41 -6.46 6.77
C GLU A 69 3.87 -5.27 5.95
N TRP A 70 4.74 -4.58 5.21
CA TRP A 70 4.30 -3.48 4.34
C TRP A 70 3.50 -3.95 3.12
N ALA A 71 3.60 -5.22 2.74
CA ALA A 71 2.88 -5.76 1.59
C ALA A 71 1.35 -5.63 1.75
N PRO A 72 0.73 -6.11 2.84
CA PRO A 72 -0.70 -5.87 3.12
C PRO A 72 -1.12 -4.40 2.98
N THR A 73 -0.31 -3.47 3.51
CA THR A 73 -0.59 -2.03 3.45
C THR A 73 -0.57 -1.52 2.02
N PHE A 74 0.46 -1.88 1.23
CA PHE A 74 0.56 -1.47 -0.16
C PHE A 74 -0.53 -2.09 -1.04
N PHE A 75 -0.94 -3.34 -0.77
CA PHE A 75 -2.06 -3.95 -1.47
C PHE A 75 -3.39 -3.25 -1.13
N ALA A 76 -3.64 -2.92 0.14
CA ALA A 76 -4.83 -2.17 0.54
C ALA A 76 -4.89 -0.78 -0.11
N LEU A 77 -3.75 -0.06 -0.16
CA LEU A 77 -3.63 1.22 -0.87
C LEU A 77 -3.88 1.05 -2.37
N GLY A 78 -3.35 -0.02 -2.98
CA GLY A 78 -3.59 -0.33 -4.38
C GLY A 78 -5.06 -0.56 -4.70
N VAL A 79 -5.79 -1.25 -3.82
CA VAL A 79 -7.25 -1.43 -3.95
C VAL A 79 -7.99 -0.10 -3.85
N GLY A 80 -7.64 0.74 -2.87
CA GLY A 80 -8.24 2.07 -2.72
C GLY A 80 -8.00 2.98 -3.93
N LEU A 81 -6.78 2.98 -4.47
CA LEU A 81 -6.43 3.73 -5.68
C LEU A 81 -7.14 3.17 -6.92
N LYS A 82 -7.29 1.85 -7.02
CA LYS A 82 -7.97 1.19 -8.14
C LYS A 82 -9.44 1.59 -8.22
N ILE A 83 -10.11 1.71 -7.08
CA ILE A 83 -11.49 2.20 -7.00
C ILE A 83 -11.60 3.64 -7.50
N GLU A 84 -10.65 4.51 -7.14
CA GLU A 84 -10.62 5.90 -7.63
C GLU A 84 -10.29 5.99 -9.13
N GLU A 85 -9.45 5.08 -9.66
CA GLU A 85 -9.15 4.98 -11.10
C GLU A 85 -10.36 4.54 -11.95
N GLU A 86 -11.30 3.79 -11.35
CA GLU A 86 -12.49 3.25 -12.01
C GLU A 86 -13.76 4.11 -11.79
N SER A 87 -13.68 5.13 -10.92
CA SER A 87 -14.78 6.06 -10.59
C SER A 87 -14.84 7.26 -11.52
#